data_AF-A0A9D9YPE6-F1
#
_entry.id   AF-A0A9D9YPE6-F1
#
_cell.length_a   1.000
_cell.length_b   1.000
_cell.length_c   1.000
_cell.angle_alpha   90.00
_cell.angle_beta   90.00
_cell.angle_gamma   90.00
#
_symmetry.space_group_name_H-M   'P 1'
#
loop_
_entity.id
_entity.type
_entity.pdbx_description
1 polymer ?
#
loop_
_entity_poly.entity_id
_entity_poly.type
_entity_poly.pdbx_seq_one_letter_code
_entity_poly.pdbx_strand_id
1 'polypeptide(L)'
;MKKLFFSIFLATQSITLSVYALETAPVVIDQEKQDTYNACKKSALDRREVLMTPARKEYVLSSQTITDKAKKDFDKIKWYIPSSYMPHAKKIQDEKNQAMLSIQEKIAKVRSVAFSTWKAENALCDFQLASNEKEKNILVKK
;
A
#
# COMPACT_ATOMS: atom_id res chain seq x y z
N MET A 1 -10.13 12.24 -80.18
CA MET A 1 -11.08 13.37 -80.09
C MET A 1 -12.08 13.05 -79.00
N LYS A 2 -11.98 13.68 -77.82
CA LYS A 2 -12.78 14.84 -77.38
C LYS A 2 -14.29 14.52 -77.20
N LYS A 3 -14.75 14.78 -75.95
CA LYS A 3 -16.11 15.04 -75.42
C LYS A 3 -16.83 13.80 -74.86
N LEU A 4 -16.96 13.64 -73.54
CA LEU A 4 -17.80 14.34 -72.54
C LEU A 4 -19.31 14.18 -72.75
N PHE A 5 -19.98 13.83 -71.62
CA PHE A 5 -21.39 14.00 -71.25
C PHE A 5 -22.36 12.89 -71.74
N PHE A 6 -23.34 12.37 -70.98
CA PHE A 6 -24.04 12.79 -69.75
C PHE A 6 -24.88 11.60 -69.20
N SER A 7 -25.40 11.73 -67.97
CA SER A 7 -26.45 10.92 -67.30
C SER A 7 -25.99 9.60 -66.66
N ILE A 8 -26.28 9.29 -65.39
CA ILE A 8 -27.63 9.24 -64.79
C ILE A 8 -27.60 9.63 -63.29
N PHE A 9 -28.59 10.47 -62.98
CA PHE A 9 -29.16 10.83 -61.69
C PHE A 9 -29.59 9.60 -60.88
N LEU A 10 -29.23 9.49 -59.60
CA LEU A 10 -30.15 9.06 -58.53
C LEU A 10 -29.45 8.99 -57.17
N ALA A 11 -29.82 9.99 -56.34
CA ALA A 11 -30.01 9.95 -54.89
C ALA A 11 -29.17 8.97 -54.05
N THR A 12 -28.43 9.49 -53.07
CA THR A 12 -28.89 9.43 -51.68
C THR A 12 -28.00 10.26 -50.75
N GLN A 13 -28.66 11.24 -50.12
CA GLN A 13 -28.51 11.68 -48.74
C GLN A 13 -27.15 12.21 -48.25
N SER A 14 -27.10 13.53 -48.19
CA SER A 14 -26.45 14.29 -47.14
C SER A 14 -26.78 13.70 -45.76
N ILE A 15 -25.78 13.26 -45.01
CA ILE A 15 -25.79 13.35 -43.53
C ILE A 15 -24.46 13.96 -43.13
N THR A 16 -24.51 15.28 -43.01
CA THR A 16 -23.49 16.10 -42.36
C THR A 16 -23.29 15.66 -40.91
N LEU A 17 -22.03 15.74 -40.50
CA LEU A 17 -21.52 15.70 -39.14
C LEU A 17 -22.54 16.10 -38.07
N SER A 18 -22.73 15.20 -37.11
CA SER A 18 -22.78 15.59 -35.70
C SER A 18 -22.25 14.41 -34.89
N VAL A 19 -20.93 14.31 -34.85
CA VAL A 19 -20.28 13.61 -33.73
C VAL A 19 -20.61 14.50 -32.54
N TYR A 20 -21.59 14.06 -31.73
CA TYR A 20 -21.79 14.61 -30.41
C TYR A 20 -20.46 14.48 -29.68
N ALA A 21 -19.69 15.56 -29.65
CA ALA A 21 -18.67 15.76 -28.65
C ALA A 21 -19.45 15.81 -27.33
N LEU A 22 -19.50 14.67 -26.65
CA LEU A 22 -19.88 14.63 -25.24
C LEU A 22 -18.78 15.44 -24.54
N GLU A 23 -18.97 16.74 -24.39
CA GLU A 23 -18.14 17.57 -23.53
C GLU A 23 -18.21 16.96 -22.14
N THR A 24 -17.19 16.16 -21.81
CA THR A 24 -16.93 15.79 -20.42
C THR A 24 -16.54 17.08 -19.73
N ALA A 25 -17.53 17.77 -19.17
CA ALA A 25 -17.27 18.88 -18.27
C ALA A 25 -16.21 18.42 -17.26
N PRO A 26 -15.16 19.21 -17.00
CA PRO A 26 -14.15 18.83 -16.03
C PRO A 26 -14.87 18.53 -14.72
N VAL A 27 -14.64 17.33 -14.19
CA VAL A 27 -15.11 16.96 -12.86
C VAL A 27 -14.38 17.90 -11.91
N VAL A 28 -15.00 19.05 -11.61
CA VAL A 28 -14.54 19.93 -10.53
C VAL A 28 -14.90 19.19 -9.26
N ILE A 29 -13.95 18.39 -8.79
CA ILE A 29 -13.93 17.90 -7.42
C ILE A 29 -13.85 19.16 -6.57
N ASP A 30 -14.85 19.32 -5.71
CA ASP A 30 -14.91 20.43 -4.77
C ASP A 30 -13.63 20.42 -3.91
N GLN A 31 -12.98 21.57 -3.76
CA GLN A 31 -11.70 21.66 -3.04
C GLN A 31 -11.84 21.10 -1.60
N GLU A 32 -13.00 21.33 -0.97
CA GLU A 32 -13.34 20.78 0.35
C GLU A 32 -13.38 19.24 0.37
N LYS A 33 -13.87 18.61 -0.71
CA LYS A 33 -13.90 17.14 -0.85
C LYS A 33 -12.50 16.58 -1.06
N GLN A 34 -11.66 17.28 -1.83
CA GLN A 34 -10.27 16.89 -2.02
C GLN A 34 -9.47 16.99 -0.72
N ASP A 35 -9.69 18.05 0.06
CA ASP A 35 -9.05 18.24 1.37
C ASP A 35 -9.49 17.17 2.37
N THR A 36 -10.78 16.82 2.39
CA THR A 36 -11.31 15.72 3.21
C THR A 36 -10.72 14.37 2.82
N TYR A 37 -10.58 14.09 1.52
CA TYR A 37 -9.94 12.88 1.02
C TYR A 37 -8.46 12.79 1.41
N ASN A 38 -7.72 13.88 1.23
CA ASN A 38 -6.32 13.97 1.63
C ASN A 38 -6.14 13.76 3.15
N ALA A 39 -7.03 14.34 3.95
CA ALA A 39 -7.06 14.14 5.40
C ALA A 39 -7.35 12.68 5.78
N CYS A 40 -8.30 12.03 5.09
CA CYS A 40 -8.60 10.61 5.28
C CYS A 40 -7.39 9.72 5.02
N LYS A 41 -6.71 9.91 3.87
CA LYS A 41 -5.49 9.16 3.52
C LYS A 41 -4.34 9.39 4.50
N LYS A 42 -4.16 10.63 4.94
CA LYS A 42 -3.17 10.96 5.97
C LYS A 42 -3.48 10.24 7.29
N SER A 43 -4.75 10.26 7.73
CA SER A 43 -5.16 9.57 8.95
C SER A 43 -4.93 8.06 8.89
N ALA A 44 -5.18 7.43 7.74
CA ALA A 44 -4.90 6.01 7.53
C ALA A 44 -3.40 5.68 7.64
N LEU A 45 -2.54 6.55 7.10
CA LEU A 45 -1.09 6.43 7.25
C LEU A 45 -0.66 6.63 8.71
N ASP A 46 -1.18 7.65 9.38
CA ASP A 46 -0.86 7.94 10.78
C ASP A 46 -1.22 6.75 11.69
N ARG A 47 -2.40 6.13 11.49
CA ARG A 47 -2.81 4.92 12.22
C ARG A 47 -1.86 3.75 11.99
N ARG A 48 -1.38 3.55 10.75
CA ARG A 48 -0.34 2.55 10.45
C ARG A 48 0.92 2.81 11.25
N GLU A 49 1.39 4.05 11.29
CA GLU A 49 2.60 4.43 12.02
C GLU A 49 2.44 4.31 13.53
N VAL A 50 1.25 4.57 14.08
CA VAL A 50 0.94 4.36 15.50
C VAL A 50 1.15 2.89 15.90
N LEU A 51 0.79 1.94 15.04
CA LEU A 51 1.02 0.51 15.29
C LEU A 51 2.48 0.11 15.06
N MET A 52 3.11 0.61 14.00
CA MET A 52 4.45 0.19 13.59
C MET A 52 5.58 0.78 14.43
N THR A 53 5.42 2.01 14.92
CA THR A 53 6.43 2.71 15.71
C THR A 53 6.82 1.98 16.99
N PRO A 54 5.88 1.64 17.90
CA PRO A 54 6.22 0.90 19.13
C PRO A 54 6.79 -0.49 18.81
N ALA A 55 6.23 -1.20 17.83
CA ALA A 55 6.70 -2.52 17.45
C ALA A 55 8.13 -2.51 16.89
N ARG A 56 8.50 -1.47 16.12
CA ARG A 56 9.88 -1.28 15.66
C ARG A 56 10.84 -1.02 16.83
N LYS A 57 10.44 -0.20 17.80
CA LYS A 57 11.24 0.06 19.00
C LYS A 57 11.46 -1.23 19.81
N GLU A 58 10.40 -2.01 20.01
CA GLU A 58 10.46 -3.30 20.71
C GLU A 58 11.38 -4.30 19.99
N TYR A 59 11.29 -4.38 18.66
CA TYR A 59 12.16 -5.22 17.85
C TYR A 59 13.64 -4.87 18.05
N VAL A 60 13.98 -3.59 17.96
CA VAL A 60 15.37 -3.12 18.15
C VAL A 60 15.86 -3.46 19.55
N LEU A 61 15.09 -3.12 20.60
CA LEU A 61 15.47 -3.40 21.99
C LEU A 61 15.68 -4.90 22.24
N SER A 62 14.74 -5.71 21.76
CA SER A 62 14.76 -7.16 22.00
C SER A 62 15.88 -7.85 21.21
N SER A 63 16.12 -7.45 19.96
CA SER A 63 17.22 -7.98 19.14
C SER A 63 18.60 -7.64 19.73
N GLN A 64 18.75 -6.43 20.27
CA GLN A 64 19.95 -6.02 20.98
C GLN A 64 20.17 -6.89 22.23
N THR A 65 19.12 -7.06 23.03
CA THR A 65 19.16 -7.89 24.25
C THR A 65 19.56 -9.33 23.96
N ILE A 66 19.04 -9.94 22.90
CA ILE A 66 19.41 -11.30 22.48
C ILE A 66 20.87 -11.36 22.06
N THR A 67 21.33 -10.37 21.30
CA THR A 67 22.70 -10.31 20.81
C THR A 67 23.69 -10.15 21.97
N ASP A 68 23.36 -9.29 22.94
CA ASP A 68 24.18 -9.07 24.13
C ASP A 68 24.20 -10.29 25.06
N LYS A 69 23.06 -10.97 25.22
CA LYS A 69 23.00 -12.26 25.93
C LYS A 69 23.92 -13.28 25.27
N ALA A 70 23.78 -13.47 23.95
CA ALA A 70 24.58 -14.45 23.22
C ALA A 70 26.08 -14.13 23.34
N LYS A 71 26.46 -12.86 23.20
CA LYS A 71 27.84 -12.41 23.40
C LYS A 71 28.36 -12.77 24.80
N LYS A 72 27.59 -12.45 25.84
CA LYS A 72 27.94 -12.77 27.23
C LYS A 72 28.08 -14.28 27.44
N ASP A 73 27.25 -15.10 26.80
CA ASP A 73 27.33 -16.55 26.91
C ASP A 73 28.55 -17.11 26.15
N PHE A 74 28.90 -16.56 24.98
CA PHE A 74 30.16 -16.89 24.29
C PHE A 74 31.38 -16.53 25.13
N ASP A 75 31.37 -15.38 25.80
CA ASP A 75 32.46 -14.94 26.67
C ASP A 75 32.72 -15.88 27.86
N LYS A 76 31.70 -16.61 28.33
CA LYS A 76 31.84 -17.61 29.40
C LYS A 76 32.55 -18.89 28.93
N ILE A 77 32.42 -19.23 27.65
CA ILE A 77 32.93 -20.51 27.11
C ILE A 77 34.20 -20.35 26.28
N LYS A 78 34.64 -19.12 25.98
CA LYS A 78 35.78 -18.85 25.08
C LYS A 78 37.11 -19.49 25.50
N TRP A 79 37.23 -19.87 26.78
CA TRP A 79 38.42 -20.53 27.34
C TRP A 79 38.31 -22.05 27.35
N TYR A 80 37.21 -22.62 26.88
CA TYR A 80 37.02 -24.07 26.83
C TYR A 80 37.93 -24.67 25.76
N ILE A 81 38.41 -25.88 26.02
CA ILE A 81 39.08 -26.67 24.98
C ILE A 81 38.14 -26.94 23.80
N PRO A 82 38.64 -27.08 22.56
CA PRO A 82 37.79 -27.12 21.36
C PRO A 82 36.66 -28.15 21.40
N SER A 83 36.92 -29.35 21.95
CA SER A 83 35.93 -30.43 22.07
C SER A 83 34.73 -30.07 22.95
N SER A 84 34.93 -29.26 23.99
CA SER A 84 33.87 -28.76 24.86
C SER A 84 33.28 -27.45 24.33
N TYR A 85 34.11 -26.59 23.72
CA TYR A 85 33.67 -25.32 23.14
C TYR A 85 32.61 -25.51 22.06
N MET A 86 32.84 -26.40 21.09
CA MET A 86 31.99 -26.51 19.90
C MET A 86 30.52 -26.85 20.20
N PRO A 87 30.20 -27.85 21.06
CA PRO A 87 28.81 -28.11 21.45
C PRO A 87 28.15 -26.92 22.15
N HIS A 88 28.87 -26.23 23.03
CA HIS A 88 28.33 -25.07 23.76
C HIS A 88 28.12 -23.87 22.83
N ALA A 89 29.08 -23.59 21.95
CA ALA A 89 28.99 -22.53 20.96
C ALA A 89 27.80 -22.74 20.02
N LYS A 90 27.60 -23.98 19.56
CA LYS A 90 26.43 -24.35 18.75
C LYS A 90 25.12 -24.11 19.51
N LYS A 91 25.04 -24.55 20.77
CA LYS A 91 23.85 -24.33 21.60
C LYS A 91 23.53 -22.85 21.76
N ILE A 92 24.52 -22.00 22.04
CA ILE A 92 24.33 -20.54 22.17
C ILE A 92 23.83 -19.95 20.84
N GLN A 93 24.38 -20.39 19.71
CA GLN A 93 23.95 -19.93 18.39
C GLN A 93 22.50 -20.35 18.08
N ASP A 94 22.14 -21.59 18.39
CA ASP A 94 20.80 -22.12 18.15
C ASP A 94 19.77 -21.40 19.04
N GLU A 95 20.07 -21.16 20.32
CA GLU A 95 19.25 -20.35 21.24
C GLU A 95 19.07 -18.91 20.73
N LYS A 96 20.15 -18.27 20.27
CA LYS A 96 20.11 -16.93 19.67
C LYS A 96 19.18 -16.90 18.46
N ASN A 97 19.34 -17.86 17.55
CA ASN A 97 18.56 -17.94 16.32
C ASN A 97 17.06 -18.12 16.64
N GLN A 98 16.74 -19.03 17.56
CA GLN A 98 15.35 -19.28 17.96
C GLN A 98 14.71 -18.03 18.60
N ALA A 99 15.43 -17.33 19.46
CA ALA A 99 14.95 -16.09 20.06
C ALA A 99 14.72 -14.98 19.01
N MET A 100 15.64 -14.86 18.03
CA MET A 100 15.50 -13.91 16.92
C MET A 100 14.30 -14.23 16.04
N LEU A 101 14.07 -15.50 15.72
CA LEU A 101 12.90 -15.95 14.95
C LEU A 101 11.59 -15.55 15.65
N SER A 102 11.49 -15.79 16.96
CA SER A 102 10.29 -15.42 17.72
C SER A 102 9.95 -13.92 17.63
N ILE A 103 10.95 -13.05 17.69
CA ILE A 103 10.72 -11.60 17.57
C ILE A 103 10.43 -11.20 16.12
N GLN A 104 11.07 -11.84 15.15
CA GLN A 104 10.78 -11.64 13.73
C GLN A 104 9.32 -11.99 13.40
N GLU A 105 8.79 -13.08 13.95
CA GLU A 105 7.39 -13.47 13.81
C GLU A 105 6.44 -12.45 14.43
N LYS A 106 6.75 -11.95 15.63
CA LYS A 106 5.97 -10.89 16.29
C LYS A 106 5.89 -9.62 15.43
N ILE A 107 7.02 -9.12 14.94
CA ILE A 107 7.03 -7.91 14.12
C ILE A 107 6.37 -8.14 12.75
N ALA A 108 6.50 -9.34 12.17
CA ALA A 108 5.84 -9.71 10.93
C ALA A 108 4.31 -9.69 11.09
N LYS A 109 3.79 -10.21 12.22
CA LYS A 109 2.36 -10.14 12.54
C LYS A 109 1.87 -8.70 12.65
N VAL A 110 2.57 -7.85 13.41
CA VAL A 110 2.20 -6.43 13.54
C VAL A 110 2.24 -5.73 12.19
N ARG A 111 3.27 -5.98 11.38
CA ARG A 111 3.38 -5.43 10.02
C ARG A 111 2.22 -5.85 9.13
N SER A 112 1.84 -7.12 9.18
CA SER A 112 0.72 -7.67 8.41
C SER A 112 -0.59 -6.96 8.77
N VAL A 113 -0.89 -6.85 10.08
CA VAL A 113 -2.09 -6.15 10.57
C VAL A 113 -2.07 -4.67 10.21
N ALA A 114 -0.96 -3.97 10.45
CA ALA A 114 -0.86 -2.54 10.14
C ALA A 114 -1.06 -2.27 8.64
N PHE A 115 -0.51 -3.13 7.77
CA PHE A 115 -0.65 -3.00 6.33
C PHE A 115 -2.06 -3.34 5.84
N SER A 116 -2.69 -4.38 6.38
CA SER A 116 -4.06 -4.77 5.99
C SER A 116 -5.07 -3.72 6.44
N THR A 117 -4.95 -3.21 7.67
CA THR A 117 -5.77 -2.11 8.19
C THR A 117 -5.58 -0.85 7.34
N TRP A 118 -4.34 -0.44 7.07
CA TRP A 118 -4.06 0.71 6.22
C TRP A 118 -4.69 0.56 4.82
N LYS A 119 -4.57 -0.62 4.20
CA LYS A 119 -5.14 -0.88 2.88
C LYS A 119 -6.67 -0.78 2.89
N ALA A 120 -7.32 -1.31 3.94
CA ALA A 120 -8.76 -1.21 4.11
C ALA A 120 -9.20 0.24 4.31
N GLU A 121 -8.54 1.00 5.19
CA GLU A 121 -8.85 2.42 5.42
C GLU A 121 -8.61 3.26 4.17
N ASN A 122 -7.52 3.03 3.44
CA ASN A 122 -7.26 3.72 2.19
C ASN A 122 -8.35 3.45 1.14
N ALA A 123 -8.82 2.20 1.04
CA ALA A 123 -9.92 1.83 0.15
C ALA A 123 -11.25 2.49 0.58
N LEU A 124 -11.51 2.66 1.88
CA LEU A 124 -12.67 3.40 2.37
C LEU A 124 -12.59 4.89 1.98
N CYS A 125 -11.41 5.51 2.06
CA CYS A 125 -11.22 6.88 1.57
C CYS A 125 -11.52 6.99 0.06
N ASP A 126 -11.02 6.04 -0.74
CA ASP A 126 -11.28 6.01 -2.19
C ASP A 126 -12.78 5.78 -2.50
N PHE A 127 -13.46 4.92 -1.73
CA PHE A 127 -14.90 4.68 -1.87
C PHE A 127 -15.73 5.92 -1.52
N GLN A 128 -15.36 6.63 -0.45
CA GLN A 128 -16.07 7.84 -0.02
C GLN A 128 -15.95 8.96 -1.08
N LEU A 129 -14.78 9.12 -1.71
CA LEU A 129 -14.61 10.05 -2.82
C LEU A 129 -15.52 9.68 -4.00
N ALA A 130 -15.55 8.40 -4.41
CA ALA A 130 -16.36 7.93 -5.53
C ALA A 130 -17.88 7.98 -5.27
N SER A 131 -18.32 7.76 -4.03
CA SER A 131 -19.74 7.89 -3.64
C SER A 131 -20.23 9.33 -3.81
N ASN A 132 -19.39 10.29 -3.37
CA ASN A 132 -19.69 11.72 -3.45
C ASN A 132 -19.71 12.27 -4.89
N GLU A 133 -19.09 11.56 -5.85
CA GLU A 133 -19.16 11.87 -7.28
C GLU A 133 -20.48 11.38 -7.92
N LYS A 134 -20.99 10.21 -7.50
CA LYS A 134 -22.25 9.64 -8.02
C LYS A 134 -23.47 10.46 -7.62
N GLU A 135 -23.52 10.98 -6.39
CA GLU A 135 -24.63 11.83 -5.93
C GLU A 135 -24.73 13.15 -6.70
N LYS A 136 -23.59 13.76 -7.07
CA LYS A 136 -23.56 15.00 -7.86
C LYS A 136 -24.15 14.80 -9.27
N ASN A 137 -23.90 13.64 -9.89
CA ASN A 137 -24.41 13.32 -11.22
C ASN A 137 -25.93 13.03 -11.26
N ILE A 138 -26.55 12.72 -10.12
CA ILE A 138 -28.01 12.51 -10.03
C ILE A 138 -28.74 13.85 -9.84
N LEU A 139 -28.15 14.81 -9.12
CA LEU A 139 -28.75 16.12 -8.87
C LEU A 139 -28.68 17.07 -10.08
N VAL A 140 -27.74 16.88 -11.00
CA VAL A 140 -27.61 17.70 -12.23
C VAL A 140 -28.55 17.23 -13.36
N LYS A 141 -29.19 16.07 -13.22
CA LYS A 141 -30.11 15.47 -14.22
C LYS A 141 -31.61 15.66 -13.93
N LYS A 142 -31.98 16.49 -12.96
CA LYS A 142 -33.37 16.92 -12.72
C LYS A 142 -33.55 18.37 -13.11
#